data_AF-A0A349KX98-F1
#
_entry.id   AF-A0A349KX98-F1
#
_cell.length_a   1.000
_cell.length_b   1.000
_cell.length_c   1.000
_cell.angle_alpha   90.00
_cell.angle_beta   90.00
_cell.angle_gamma   90.00
#
_symmetry.space_group_name_H-M   'P 1'
#
loop_
_entity.id
_entity.type
_entity.pdbx_description
1 polymer ?
#
loop_
_entity_poly.entity_id
_entity_poly.type
_entity_poly.pdbx_seq_one_letter_code
_entity_poly.pdbx_strand_id
1 'polypeptide(L)'
;MIGKKDAPLRPKPVWWIGVCLSSAVGLMFYLATSNSIEADSRERFRNLARTAQYSIGARIKSYADLLRATASLFQVSENISRAQFHHYVVGLGLEEHFPAIETINFAKFVTEEERPAFEAAVRREDTA
;
A
#
# COMPACT_ATOMS: atom_id res chain seq x y z
N MET A 1 84.23 -37.44 -26.26
CA MET A 1 83.83 -36.35 -27.16
C MET A 1 82.31 -36.19 -27.09
N ILE A 2 81.85 -34.96 -26.80
CA ILE A 2 80.59 -34.29 -27.22
C ILE A 2 79.28 -35.08 -26.95
N GLY A 3 78.37 -34.70 -26.06
CA GLY A 3 77.91 -33.35 -25.72
C GLY A 3 76.50 -33.13 -26.27
N LYS A 4 75.47 -33.47 -25.50
CA LYS A 4 74.11 -32.90 -25.62
C LYS A 4 73.49 -32.83 -24.23
N LYS A 5 73.52 -31.63 -23.64
CA LYS A 5 72.74 -31.30 -22.44
C LYS A 5 71.39 -30.83 -22.93
N ASP A 6 70.34 -31.56 -22.55
CA ASP A 6 68.97 -31.22 -22.84
C ASP A 6 68.63 -29.93 -22.10
N ALA A 7 68.46 -28.84 -22.85
CA ALA A 7 68.08 -27.55 -22.27
C ALA A 7 66.62 -27.65 -21.79
N PRO A 8 66.31 -27.33 -20.51
CA PRO A 8 64.93 -27.28 -20.07
C PRO A 8 64.24 -26.11 -20.79
N LEU A 9 63.31 -26.44 -21.68
CA LEU A 9 62.45 -25.47 -22.35
C LEU A 9 61.68 -24.70 -21.27
N ARG A 10 62.09 -23.44 -21.03
CA ARG A 10 61.40 -22.54 -20.09
C ARG A 10 59.95 -22.39 -20.58
N PRO A 11 58.93 -22.77 -19.81
CA PRO A 11 57.55 -22.61 -20.25
C PRO A 11 57.29 -21.11 -20.45
N LYS A 12 56.97 -20.71 -21.68
CA LYS A 12 56.58 -19.33 -21.98
C LYS A 12 55.27 -19.04 -21.23
N PRO A 13 55.11 -17.86 -20.61
CA PRO A 13 54.00 -17.55 -19.70
C PRO A 13 52.64 -17.34 -20.41
N VAL A 14 52.37 -18.07 -21.50
CA VAL A 14 51.10 -18.03 -22.25
C VAL A 14 49.90 -18.38 -21.37
N TRP A 15 50.09 -19.27 -20.38
CA TRP A 15 49.01 -19.64 -19.45
C TRP A 15 48.56 -18.46 -18.58
N TRP A 16 49.46 -17.53 -18.24
CA TRP A 16 49.11 -16.32 -17.49
C TRP A 16 48.20 -15.37 -18.29
N ILE A 17 48.34 -15.34 -19.62
CA ILE A 17 47.45 -14.54 -20.48
C ILE A 17 46.02 -15.09 -20.42
N GLY A 18 45.87 -16.42 -20.46
CA GLY A 18 44.58 -17.08 -20.32
C GLY A 18 43.92 -16.78 -18.96
N VAL A 19 44.70 -16.87 -17.88
CA VAL A 19 44.22 -16.56 -16.51
C VAL A 19 43.82 -15.09 -16.38
N CYS A 20 44.63 -14.16 -16.91
CA CYS A 20 44.30 -12.74 -16.90
C CYS A 20 43.03 -12.44 -17.71
N LEU A 21 42.89 -13.05 -18.89
CA LEU A 21 41.73 -12.86 -19.75
C LEU A 21 40.46 -13.42 -19.10
N SER A 22 40.50 -14.63 -18.54
CA SER A 22 39.35 -15.23 -17.84
C SER A 22 38.97 -14.42 -16.60
N SER A 23 39.96 -13.90 -15.87
CA SER A 23 39.72 -13.07 -14.68
C SER A 23 39.12 -11.72 -15.05
N ALA A 24 39.59 -11.10 -16.14
CA ALA A 24 39.04 -9.86 -16.65
C ALA A 24 37.57 -10.02 -17.09
N VAL A 25 37.25 -11.11 -17.80
CA VAL A 25 35.87 -11.43 -18.20
C VAL A 25 34.98 -11.71 -16.99
N GLY A 26 35.45 -12.49 -16.01
CA GLY A 26 34.72 -12.75 -14.77
C GLY A 26 34.45 -11.48 -13.97
N LEU A 27 35.44 -10.58 -13.87
CA LEU A 27 35.29 -9.29 -13.20
C LEU A 27 34.31 -8.37 -13.94
N MET A 28 34.35 -8.36 -15.27
CA MET A 28 33.41 -7.59 -16.09
C MET A 28 31.97 -8.02 -15.87
N PHE A 29 31.70 -9.34 -15.88
CA PHE A 29 30.37 -9.87 -15.58
C PHE A 29 29.95 -9.59 -14.13
N TYR A 30 30.87 -9.74 -13.17
CA TYR A 30 30.60 -9.44 -11.77
C TYR A 30 30.17 -7.98 -11.57
N LEU A 31 30.90 -7.02 -12.15
CA LEU A 31 30.58 -5.60 -12.05
C LEU A 31 29.27 -5.23 -12.76
N ALA A 32 29.01 -5.84 -13.91
CA ALA A 32 27.75 -5.65 -14.64
C ALA A 32 26.55 -6.15 -13.83
N THR A 33 26.66 -7.35 -13.24
CA THR A 33 25.58 -7.95 -12.45
C THR A 33 25.42 -7.28 -11.08
N SER A 34 26.52 -6.89 -10.41
CA SER A 34 26.44 -6.27 -9.08
C SER A 34 25.71 -4.93 -9.09
N ASN A 35 25.90 -4.12 -10.13
CA ASN A 35 25.17 -2.86 -10.29
C ASN A 35 23.68 -3.08 -10.58
N SER A 36 23.33 -4.16 -11.29
CA SER A 36 21.94 -4.48 -11.61
C SER A 36 21.16 -5.01 -10.40
N ILE A 37 21.79 -5.73 -9.47
CA ILE A 37 21.09 -6.33 -8.32
C ILE A 37 20.54 -5.27 -7.35
N GLU A 38 21.35 -4.27 -6.99
CA GLU A 38 20.92 -3.21 -6.08
C GLU A 38 19.89 -2.27 -6.74
N ALA A 39 20.08 -1.97 -8.03
CA ALA A 39 19.15 -1.14 -8.79
C ALA A 39 17.77 -1.82 -8.96
N ASP A 40 17.75 -3.11 -9.33
CA ASP A 40 16.52 -3.90 -9.45
C ASP A 40 15.78 -4.00 -8.11
N SER A 41 16.51 -4.29 -7.03
CA SER A 41 15.93 -4.38 -5.69
C SER A 41 15.29 -3.06 -5.25
N ARG A 42 15.94 -1.92 -5.51
CA ARG A 42 15.38 -0.59 -5.20
C ARG A 42 14.16 -0.26 -6.04
N GLU A 43 14.16 -0.61 -7.32
CA GLU A 43 13.03 -0.36 -8.20
C GLU A 43 11.81 -1.17 -7.76
N ARG A 44 12.00 -2.47 -7.48
CA ARG A 44 10.95 -3.35 -6.95
C ARG A 44 10.39 -2.82 -5.63
N PHE A 45 11.26 -2.41 -4.70
CA PHE A 45 10.83 -1.81 -3.43
C PHE A 45 10.01 -0.53 -3.66
N ARG A 46 10.48 0.38 -4.53
CA ARG A 46 9.75 1.62 -4.87
C ARG A 46 8.39 1.34 -5.49
N ASN A 47 8.29 0.31 -6.32
CA ASN A 47 7.02 -0.08 -6.93
C ASN A 47 6.06 -0.64 -5.88
N LEU A 48 6.53 -1.51 -4.99
CA LEU A 48 5.73 -2.01 -3.86
C LEU A 48 5.26 -0.87 -2.94
N ALA A 49 6.16 0.05 -2.60
CA ALA A 49 5.85 1.21 -1.75
C ALA A 49 4.80 2.12 -2.42
N ARG A 50 4.94 2.40 -3.72
CA ARG A 50 3.94 3.17 -4.48
C ARG A 50 2.59 2.47 -4.52
N THR A 51 2.55 1.18 -4.82
CA THR A 51 1.30 0.41 -4.84
C THR A 51 0.62 0.42 -3.47
N ALA A 52 1.37 0.25 -2.38
CA ALA A 52 0.84 0.34 -1.03
C ALA A 52 0.28 1.75 -0.74
N GLN A 53 1.03 2.80 -1.09
CA GLN A 53 0.58 4.18 -0.93
C GLN A 53 -0.71 4.46 -1.70
N TYR A 54 -0.81 4.01 -2.96
CA TYR A 54 -2.02 4.16 -3.76
C TYR A 54 -3.20 3.40 -3.16
N SER A 55 -2.99 2.17 -2.70
CA SER A 55 -4.05 1.37 -2.06
C SER A 55 -4.60 2.03 -0.80
N ILE A 56 -3.71 2.55 0.05
CA ILE A 56 -4.10 3.29 1.26
C ILE A 56 -4.88 4.55 0.89
N GLY A 57 -4.35 5.35 -0.04
CA GLY A 57 -5.01 6.58 -0.48
C GLY A 57 -6.40 6.34 -1.08
N ALA A 58 -6.55 5.29 -1.90
CA ALA A 58 -7.83 4.91 -2.49
C ALA A 58 -8.86 4.53 -1.43
N ARG A 59 -8.46 3.75 -0.41
CA ARG A 59 -9.35 3.36 0.70
C ARG A 59 -9.77 4.56 1.55
N ILE A 60 -8.83 5.42 1.94
CA ILE A 60 -9.13 6.64 2.71
C ILE A 60 -10.12 7.52 1.95
N LYS A 61 -9.89 7.72 0.65
CA LYS A 61 -10.79 8.51 -0.20
C LYS A 61 -12.19 7.88 -0.25
N SER A 62 -12.29 6.58 -0.48
CA SER A 62 -13.56 5.86 -0.52
C SER A 62 -14.34 6.02 0.79
N TYR A 63 -13.67 5.90 1.94
CA TYR A 63 -14.31 6.06 3.25
C TYR A 63 -14.76 7.51 3.51
N ALA A 64 -13.95 8.49 3.10
CA ALA A 64 -14.32 9.91 3.18
C ALA A 64 -15.51 10.25 2.27
N ASP A 65 -15.57 9.66 1.08
CA ASP A 65 -16.67 9.85 0.13
C ASP A 65 -17.97 9.20 0.67
N LEU A 66 -17.88 8.06 1.37
CA LEU A 66 -19.01 7.45 2.09
C LEU A 66 -19.56 8.36 3.21
N LEU A 67 -18.68 8.89 4.07
CA LEU A 67 -19.08 9.82 5.13
C LEU A 67 -19.69 11.10 4.54
N ARG A 68 -19.17 11.58 3.42
CA ARG A 68 -19.74 12.74 2.72
C ARG A 68 -21.13 12.44 2.17
N ALA A 69 -21.33 11.29 1.54
CA ALA A 69 -22.65 10.86 1.07
C ALA A 69 -23.65 10.75 2.24
N THR A 70 -23.21 10.20 3.37
CA THR A 70 -24.01 10.13 4.59
C THR A 70 -24.36 11.52 5.12
N ALA A 71 -23.40 12.47 5.13
CA ALA A 71 -23.67 13.84 5.53
C ALA A 71 -24.64 14.57 4.57
N SER A 72 -24.56 14.29 3.27
CA SER A 72 -25.49 14.84 2.27
C SER A 72 -26.91 14.32 2.44
N LEU A 73 -27.07 13.07 2.88
CA LEU A 73 -28.38 12.49 3.19
C LEU A 73 -29.14 13.32 4.26
N PHE A 74 -28.45 13.75 5.32
CA PHE A 74 -29.03 14.60 6.37
C PHE A 74 -29.18 16.08 5.98
N GLN A 75 -28.51 16.55 4.92
CA GLN A 75 -28.67 17.91 4.41
C GLN A 75 -29.92 18.07 3.54
N VAL A 76 -30.32 17.00 2.84
CA VAL A 76 -31.46 17.03 1.89
C VAL A 76 -32.77 16.63 2.56
N SER A 77 -32.71 15.78 3.59
CA SER A 77 -33.90 15.30 4.29
C SER A 77 -34.04 15.94 5.66
N GLU A 78 -35.09 16.74 5.85
CA GLU A 78 -35.32 17.50 7.09
C GLU A 78 -35.58 16.62 8.33
N ASN A 79 -36.12 15.40 8.15
CA ASN A 79 -36.40 14.46 9.23
C ASN A 79 -36.12 13.02 8.79
N ILE A 80 -34.91 12.52 9.11
CA ILE A 80 -34.58 11.09 8.99
C ILE A 80 -34.76 10.44 10.34
N SER A 81 -35.61 9.43 10.41
CA SER A 81 -35.78 8.59 11.60
C SER A 81 -34.55 7.72 11.85
N ARG A 82 -34.31 7.35 13.11
CA ARG A 82 -33.28 6.43 13.57
C ARG A 82 -33.40 5.07 12.88
N ALA A 83 -34.62 4.58 12.67
CA ALA A 83 -34.90 3.36 11.93
C ALA A 83 -34.52 3.46 10.44
N GLN A 84 -34.88 4.57 9.77
CA GLN A 84 -34.48 4.81 8.38
C GLN A 84 -32.95 4.91 8.25
N PHE A 85 -32.30 5.59 9.18
CA PHE A 85 -30.84 5.69 9.19
C PHE A 85 -30.18 4.34 9.44
N HIS A 86 -30.70 3.53 10.37
CA HIS A 86 -30.22 2.17 10.61
C HIS A 86 -30.37 1.30 9.35
N HIS A 87 -31.52 1.34 8.68
CA HIS A 87 -31.71 0.64 7.41
C HIS A 87 -30.75 1.11 6.32
N TYR A 88 -30.50 2.42 6.23
CA TYR A 88 -29.49 2.96 5.33
C TYR A 88 -28.11 2.39 5.63
N VAL A 89 -27.67 2.40 6.90
CA VAL A 89 -26.34 1.90 7.31
C VAL A 89 -26.20 0.38 7.07
N VAL A 90 -27.24 -0.40 7.37
CA VAL A 90 -27.27 -1.84 7.07
C VAL A 90 -27.17 -2.08 5.56
N GLY A 91 -27.88 -1.28 4.76
CA GLY A 91 -27.84 -1.34 3.30
C GLY A 91 -26.49 -0.99 2.67
N LEU A 92 -25.60 -0.30 3.39
CA LEU A 92 -24.25 -0.01 2.93
C LEU A 92 -23.33 -1.24 2.92
N GLY A 93 -23.69 -2.32 3.62
CA GLY A 93 -22.88 -3.55 3.65
C GLY A 93 -21.46 -3.30 4.15
N LEU A 94 -21.32 -2.60 5.29
CA LEU A 94 -20.01 -2.12 5.78
C LEU A 94 -18.95 -3.23 5.91
N GLU A 95 -19.34 -4.42 6.35
CA GLU A 95 -18.42 -5.55 6.51
C GLU A 95 -17.80 -6.00 5.16
N GLU A 96 -18.57 -5.94 4.08
CA GLU A 96 -18.13 -6.36 2.75
C GLU A 96 -17.43 -5.24 1.97
N HIS A 97 -17.98 -4.03 2.00
CA HIS A 97 -17.52 -2.91 1.17
C HIS A 97 -16.55 -1.97 1.88
N PHE A 98 -16.59 -1.93 3.22
CA PHE A 98 -15.86 -0.98 4.05
C PHE A 98 -15.30 -1.62 5.33
N PRO A 99 -14.48 -2.69 5.23
CA PRO A 99 -14.13 -3.56 6.36
C PRO A 99 -13.35 -2.90 7.51
N ALA A 100 -12.86 -1.67 7.30
CA ALA A 100 -12.21 -0.89 8.36
C ALA A 100 -13.17 0.05 9.11
N ILE A 101 -14.43 0.12 8.69
CA ILE A 101 -15.49 0.92 9.33
C ILE A 101 -16.33 -0.02 10.18
N GLU A 102 -16.28 0.14 11.49
CA GLU A 102 -17.08 -0.66 12.43
C GLU A 102 -18.50 -0.10 12.58
N THR A 103 -18.63 1.22 12.71
CA THR A 103 -19.91 1.90 12.88
C THR A 103 -19.94 3.25 12.17
N ILE A 104 -21.15 3.70 11.79
CA ILE A 104 -21.42 5.05 11.31
C ILE A 104 -22.50 5.64 12.21
N ASN A 105 -22.22 6.81 12.77
CA ASN A 105 -23.10 7.50 13.71
C ASN A 105 -23.34 8.94 13.26
N PHE A 106 -24.51 9.47 13.60
CA PHE A 106 -24.86 10.86 13.36
C PHE A 106 -25.14 11.56 14.69
N ALA A 107 -24.57 12.75 14.87
CA ALA A 107 -24.80 13.61 16.03
C ALA A 107 -25.34 14.95 15.54
N LYS A 108 -26.60 15.24 15.88
CA LYS A 108 -27.21 16.54 15.61
C LYS A 108 -26.67 17.56 16.60
N PHE A 109 -26.31 18.74 16.11
CA PHE A 109 -26.04 19.89 16.98
C PHE A 109 -27.37 20.40 17.55
N VAL A 110 -27.44 20.54 18.87
CA VAL A 110 -28.63 20.96 19.62
C VAL A 110 -28.21 21.98 20.66
N THR A 111 -28.88 23.12 20.71
CA THR A 111 -28.59 24.13 21.74
C THR A 111 -29.20 23.75 23.09
N GLU A 112 -28.81 24.47 24.15
CA GLU A 112 -29.32 24.26 25.51
C GLU A 112 -30.86 24.39 25.57
N GLU A 113 -31.41 25.35 24.83
CA GLU A 113 -32.84 25.65 24.76
C GLU A 113 -33.62 24.56 24.01
N GLU A 114 -33.00 23.95 22.98
CA GLU A 114 -33.62 22.92 22.14
C GLU A 114 -33.57 21.53 22.77
N ARG A 115 -32.65 21.29 23.72
CA ARG A 115 -32.39 19.97 24.31
C ARG A 115 -33.65 19.28 24.85
N PRO A 116 -34.51 19.90 25.68
CA PRO A 116 -35.67 19.20 26.24
C PRO A 116 -36.64 18.69 25.16
N ALA A 117 -36.85 19.50 24.11
CA ALA A 117 -37.69 19.15 22.99
C ALA A 117 -37.07 18.03 22.14
N PHE A 118 -35.76 18.08 21.90
CA PHE A 118 -35.03 17.04 21.18
C PHE A 118 -35.09 15.70 21.91
N GLU A 119 -34.81 15.66 23.21
CA GLU A 119 -34.88 14.43 23.98
C GLU A 119 -36.30 13.82 24.03
N ALA A 120 -37.33 14.66 24.16
CA ALA A 120 -38.71 14.18 24.11
C ALA A 120 -39.09 13.63 22.73
N ALA A 121 -38.55 14.20 21.64
CA ALA A 121 -38.72 13.66 20.30
C ALA A 121 -38.04 12.29 20.15
N VAL A 122 -36.76 12.17 20.55
CA VAL A 122 -36.00 10.91 20.46
C VAL A 122 -36.63 9.79 21.30
N ARG A 123 -37.05 10.08 22.53
CA ARG A 123 -37.70 9.08 23.40
C ARG A 123 -39.01 8.53 22.81
N ARG A 124 -39.80 9.37 22.11
CA ARG A 124 -41.04 8.94 21.45
C ARG A 124 -40.77 8.06 20.24
N GLU A 125 -39.65 8.28 19.56
CA GLU A 125 -39.25 7.49 18.40
C GLU A 125 -38.76 6.09 18.81
N ASP A 126 -38.00 5.97 19.90
CA ASP A 126 -37.53 4.67 20.42
C ASP A 126 -38.67 3.80 21.01
N THR A 127 -39.85 4.37 21.28
CA THR A 127 -41.02 3.62 21.79
C THR A 127 -42.01 3.17 20.70
N ALA A 128 -41.77 3.54 19.44
CA ALA A 128 -42.62 3.19 18.29
C ALA A 128 -42.00 2.07 17.46
#